data_AF-A0A522AT17-F1
#
_entry.id   AF-A0A522AT17-F1
#
_cell.length_a   1.000
_cell.length_b   1.000
_cell.length_c   1.000
_cell.angle_alpha   90.00
_cell.angle_beta   90.00
_cell.angle_gamma   90.00
#
_symmetry.space_group_name_H-M   'P 1'
#
loop_
_entity.id
_entity.type
_entity.pdbx_description
1 polymer ?
#
loop_
_entity_poly.entity_id
_entity_poly.type
_entity_poly.pdbx_seq_one_letter_code
_entity_poly.pdbx_strand_id
1 'polypeptide(L)'
;MTPPPRRSWLEIRWRQFRNAPRPIVRAVGANLVVAGILGILYLAYDVALTRGAKLPGGDLRTLFAALDVVLVMIVGSAITYLIVPLPRGSGAGTRRTAWSGVLGFFASVPIAYLVLVIVIQVLRPVLT
;
A
#
# COMPACT_ATOMS: atom_id res chain seq x y z
N MET A 1 -43.75 -18.34 -3.75
CA MET A 1 -42.44 -17.66 -3.70
C MET A 1 -41.37 -18.70 -3.98
N THR A 2 -40.76 -18.68 -5.16
CA THR A 2 -39.63 -19.57 -5.49
C THR A 2 -38.38 -19.10 -4.72
N PRO A 3 -37.62 -19.99 -4.06
CA PRO A 3 -36.42 -19.60 -3.34
C PRO A 3 -35.39 -18.97 -4.31
N PRO A 4 -34.63 -17.95 -3.88
CA PRO A 4 -33.60 -17.36 -4.72
C PRO A 4 -32.54 -18.42 -5.09
N PRO A 5 -32.01 -18.39 -6.32
CA PRO A 5 -31.03 -19.37 -6.78
C PRO A 5 -29.80 -19.37 -5.86
N ARG A 6 -29.39 -20.55 -5.38
CA ARG A 6 -28.16 -20.72 -4.58
C ARG A 6 -26.95 -20.38 -5.45
N ARG A 7 -26.36 -19.20 -5.23
CA ARG A 7 -25.13 -18.77 -5.90
C ARG A 7 -23.93 -19.52 -5.33
N SER A 8 -22.97 -19.84 -6.19
CA SER A 8 -21.71 -20.45 -5.76
C SER A 8 -20.88 -19.47 -4.92
N TRP A 9 -20.13 -19.99 -3.97
CA TRP A 9 -19.28 -19.17 -3.09
C TRP A 9 -18.26 -18.32 -3.88
N LEU A 10 -17.68 -18.89 -4.94
CA LEU A 10 -16.75 -18.20 -5.84
C LEU A 10 -17.41 -17.01 -6.54
N GLU A 11 -18.64 -17.15 -7.01
CA GLU A 11 -19.35 -16.07 -7.69
C GLU A 11 -19.68 -14.92 -6.74
N ILE A 12 -20.03 -15.23 -5.49
CA ILE A 12 -20.29 -14.22 -4.45
C ILE A 12 -19.00 -13.44 -4.15
N ARG A 13 -17.87 -14.13 -3.94
CA ARG A 13 -16.58 -13.49 -3.66
C ARG A 13 -16.07 -12.66 -4.83
N TRP A 14 -16.19 -13.15 -6.05
CA TRP A 14 -15.81 -12.41 -7.26
C TRP A 14 -16.61 -11.12 -7.43
N ARG A 15 -17.93 -11.15 -7.19
CA ARG A 15 -18.76 -9.94 -7.21
C ARG A 15 -18.41 -8.98 -6.07
N GLN A 16 -18.11 -9.47 -4.87
CA GLN A 16 -17.68 -8.64 -3.75
C GLN A 16 -16.35 -7.94 -4.04
N PHE A 17 -15.41 -8.64 -4.68
CA PHE A 17 -14.14 -8.07 -5.11
C PHE A 17 -14.33 -6.99 -6.19
N ARG A 18 -15.13 -7.27 -7.23
CA ARG A 18 -15.42 -6.29 -8.29
C ARG A 18 -16.22 -5.08 -7.81
N ASN A 19 -17.08 -5.25 -6.82
CA ASN A 19 -17.89 -4.17 -6.24
C ASN A 19 -17.33 -3.67 -4.89
N ALA A 20 -16.01 -3.75 -4.71
CA ALA A 20 -15.37 -3.26 -3.49
C ALA A 20 -15.70 -1.77 -3.26
N PRO A 21 -15.87 -1.34 -2.01
CA PRO A 21 -16.14 0.06 -1.68
C PRO A 21 -15.06 0.97 -2.27
N ARG A 22 -15.49 1.93 -3.11
CA ARG A 22 -14.59 2.88 -3.79
C ARG A 22 -13.58 3.58 -2.87
N PRO A 23 -13.92 3.96 -1.61
CA PRO A 23 -12.95 4.58 -0.71
C PRO A 23 -11.74 3.68 -0.41
N ILE A 24 -11.97 2.37 -0.23
CA ILE A 24 -10.92 1.41 0.10
C ILE A 24 -9.97 1.26 -1.09
N VAL A 25 -10.52 1.09 -2.29
CA VAL A 25 -9.73 0.95 -3.53
C VAL A 25 -8.86 2.20 -3.75
N ARG A 26 -9.42 3.40 -3.51
CA ARG A 26 -8.68 4.66 -3.61
C ARG A 26 -7.54 4.75 -2.59
N ALA A 27 -7.80 4.38 -1.34
CA ALA A 27 -6.79 4.43 -0.29
C ALA A 27 -5.63 3.46 -0.56
N VAL A 28 -5.95 2.21 -0.92
CA VAL A 28 -4.96 1.18 -1.26
C VAL A 28 -4.17 1.58 -2.51
N GLY A 29 -4.85 2.04 -3.56
CA GLY A 29 -4.20 2.49 -4.79
C GLY A 29 -3.27 3.67 -4.56
N ALA A 30 -3.69 4.67 -3.77
CA ALA A 30 -2.84 5.81 -3.43
C ALA A 30 -1.60 5.38 -2.63
N ASN A 31 -1.75 4.47 -1.65
CA ASN A 31 -0.61 3.96 -0.90
C ASN A 31 0.35 3.12 -1.77
N LEU A 32 -0.18 2.34 -2.70
CA LEU A 32 0.63 1.59 -3.68
C LEU A 32 1.47 2.52 -4.55
N VAL A 33 0.89 3.64 -5.01
CA VAL A 33 1.62 4.65 -5.80
C VAL A 33 2.75 5.27 -4.97
N VAL A 34 2.49 5.63 -3.71
CA VAL A 34 3.51 6.16 -2.80
C VAL A 34 4.64 5.17 -2.61
N ALA A 35 4.32 3.91 -2.28
CA ALA A 35 5.31 2.85 -2.13
C ALA A 35 6.11 2.65 -3.41
N GLY A 36 5.46 2.61 -4.57
CA GLY A 36 6.13 2.48 -5.87
C GLY A 36 7.12 3.61 -6.15
N ILE A 37 6.75 4.87 -5.87
CA ILE A 37 7.64 6.02 -6.04
C ILE A 37 8.87 5.90 -5.14
N LEU A 38 8.66 5.61 -3.85
CA LEU A 38 9.76 5.48 -2.90
C LEU A 38 10.68 4.30 -3.24
N GLY A 39 10.11 3.17 -3.64
CA GLY A 39 10.86 2.00 -4.08
C GLY A 39 11.69 2.26 -5.34
N ILE A 40 11.17 3.04 -6.30
CA ILE A 40 11.93 3.46 -7.48
C ILE A 40 13.08 4.40 -7.10
N LEU A 41 12.87 5.32 -6.16
CA LEU A 41 13.94 6.20 -5.67
C LEU A 41 15.03 5.41 -4.95
N TYR A 42 14.64 4.44 -4.12
CA TYR A 42 15.57 3.51 -3.49
C TYR A 42 16.39 2.74 -4.53
N LEU A 43 15.73 2.21 -5.58
CA LEU A 43 16.40 1.50 -6.66
C LEU A 43 17.40 2.39 -7.41
N ALA A 44 17.03 3.62 -7.71
CA ALA A 44 17.91 4.57 -8.38
C ALA A 44 19.15 4.87 -7.53
N TYR A 45 18.98 5.03 -6.20
CA TYR A 45 20.08 5.18 -5.25
C TYR A 45 20.99 3.94 -5.22
N ASP A 46 20.42 2.74 -5.14
CA ASP A 46 21.15 1.48 -5.16
C ASP A 46 21.98 1.30 -6.44
N VAL A 47 21.37 1.54 -7.61
CA VAL A 47 22.03 1.45 -8.93
C VAL A 47 23.15 2.48 -9.04
N ALA A 48 22.93 3.72 -8.59
CA ALA A 48 23.95 4.78 -8.64
C ALA A 48 25.19 4.39 -7.82
N LEU A 49 24.99 3.88 -6.60
CA LEU A 49 26.08 3.39 -5.75
C LEU A 49 26.80 2.19 -6.39
N THR A 50 26.07 1.23 -6.97
CA THR A 50 26.65 0.04 -7.62
C THR A 50 27.53 0.43 -8.81
N ARG A 51 27.16 1.50 -9.53
CA ARG A 51 27.94 2.05 -10.66
C ARG A 51 29.12 2.95 -10.22
N GLY A 52 29.39 3.05 -8.93
CA GLY A 52 30.55 3.77 -8.39
C GLY A 52 30.31 5.23 -8.03
N ALA A 53 29.05 5.70 -7.98
CA ALA A 53 28.76 7.03 -7.46
C ALA A 53 29.16 7.10 -5.97
N LYS A 54 29.89 8.15 -5.58
CA LYS A 54 30.26 8.41 -4.18
C LYS A 54 29.30 9.44 -3.62
N LEU A 55 28.35 8.99 -2.80
CA LEU A 55 27.40 9.87 -2.12
C LEU A 55 27.89 10.20 -0.70
N PRO A 56 27.62 11.42 -0.21
CA PRO A 56 27.95 11.79 1.17
C PRO A 56 27.20 10.87 2.14
N GLY A 57 27.93 10.21 3.04
CA GLY A 57 27.37 9.28 4.03
C GLY A 57 27.66 7.79 3.79
N GLY A 58 28.30 7.41 2.68
CA GLY A 58 28.69 6.02 2.43
C GLY A 58 27.53 5.13 1.97
N ASP A 59 27.56 3.84 2.32
CA ASP A 59 26.50 2.88 1.99
C ASP A 59 25.36 2.95 3.03
N LEU A 60 24.29 3.68 2.68
CA LEU A 60 23.10 3.86 3.52
C LEU A 60 21.89 3.07 3.00
N ARG A 61 22.08 2.06 2.14
CA ARG A 61 20.98 1.32 1.49
C ARG A 61 19.98 0.74 2.51
N THR A 62 20.47 0.15 3.59
CA THR A 62 19.60 -0.41 4.64
C THR A 62 18.76 0.68 5.31
N LEU A 63 19.34 1.86 5.56
CA LEU A 63 18.62 2.99 6.15
C LEU A 63 17.53 3.49 5.19
N PHE A 64 17.85 3.64 3.90
CA PHE A 64 16.86 4.04 2.90
C PHE A 64 15.71 3.05 2.77
N ALA A 65 16.00 1.74 2.77
CA ALA A 65 14.96 0.72 2.77
C ALA A 65 14.09 0.77 4.03
N ALA A 66 14.68 1.00 5.21
CA ALA A 66 13.92 1.18 6.45
C ALA A 66 13.03 2.44 6.41
N LEU A 67 13.56 3.56 5.88
CA LEU A 67 12.80 4.79 5.71
C LEU A 67 11.65 4.64 4.72
N ASP A 68 11.85 3.92 3.62
CA ASP A 68 10.80 3.57 2.67
C ASP A 68 9.62 2.90 3.39
N VAL A 69 9.90 1.81 4.12
CA VAL A 69 8.88 1.07 4.88
C VAL A 69 8.16 1.96 5.88
N VAL A 70 8.90 2.72 6.70
CA VAL A 70 8.32 3.60 7.71
C VAL A 70 7.44 4.67 7.06
N LEU A 71 7.89 5.28 5.97
CA LEU A 71 7.15 6.34 5.28
C LEU A 71 5.89 5.80 4.61
N VAL A 72 5.95 4.63 3.97
CA VAL A 72 4.78 3.93 3.42
C VAL A 72 3.77 3.62 4.52
N MET A 73 4.24 3.22 5.71
CA MET A 73 3.35 2.93 6.84
C MET A 73 2.64 4.18 7.38
N ILE A 74 3.39 5.28 7.55
CA ILE A 74 2.84 6.56 7.99
C ILE A 74 1.83 7.09 6.96
N VAL A 75 2.22 7.11 5.68
CA VAL A 75 1.39 7.64 4.60
C VAL A 75 0.17 6.76 4.37
N GLY A 76 0.30 5.43 4.36
CA GLY A 76 -0.82 4.50 4.22
C GLY A 76 -1.84 4.62 5.35
N SER A 77 -1.36 4.80 6.59
CA SER A 77 -2.21 5.10 7.74
C SER A 77 -2.95 6.44 7.56
N ALA A 78 -2.24 7.51 7.18
CA ALA A 78 -2.82 8.84 6.98
C ALA A 78 -3.85 8.87 5.84
N ILE A 79 -3.51 8.30 4.69
CA ILE A 79 -4.39 8.21 3.51
C ILE A 79 -5.67 7.45 3.89
N THR A 80 -5.55 6.31 4.56
CA THR A 80 -6.72 5.50 4.94
C THR A 80 -7.58 6.22 5.96
N TYR A 81 -6.96 6.89 6.94
CA TYR A 81 -7.68 7.73 7.90
C TYR A 81 -8.47 8.86 7.23
N LEU A 82 -7.92 9.48 6.20
CA LEU A 82 -8.54 10.60 5.48
C LEU A 82 -9.59 10.18 4.45
N ILE A 83 -9.35 9.07 3.73
CA ILE A 83 -10.17 8.65 2.58
C ILE A 83 -11.31 7.71 2.99
N VAL A 84 -11.16 6.88 4.04
CA VAL A 84 -12.13 5.84 4.39
C VAL A 84 -13.07 6.33 5.51
N PRO A 85 -14.30 6.79 5.17
CA PRO A 85 -15.35 6.98 6.16
C PRO A 85 -15.87 5.62 6.64
N LEU A 86 -16.12 5.46 7.95
CA LEU A 86 -16.76 4.25 8.47
C LEU A 86 -18.27 4.25 8.15
N PRO A 87 -18.85 3.11 7.70
CA PRO A 87 -20.30 2.98 7.52
C PRO A 87 -21.02 3.12 8.85
N ARG A 88 -22.18 3.81 8.87
CA ARG A 88 -23.05 3.86 10.05
C ARG A 88 -24.32 3.04 9.86
N GLY A 89 -24.71 2.33 10.91
CA GLY A 89 -26.12 2.16 11.23
C GLY A 89 -26.64 3.46 11.86
N SER A 90 -27.59 4.12 11.20
CA SER A 90 -28.58 5.05 11.78
C SER A 90 -28.16 6.40 12.44
N GLY A 91 -27.20 7.20 11.95
CA GLY A 91 -26.94 8.52 12.57
C GLY A 91 -26.30 9.63 11.70
N ALA A 92 -26.78 10.87 11.84
CA ALA A 92 -26.67 11.99 10.90
C ALA A 92 -25.39 12.88 10.92
N GLY A 93 -24.21 12.40 11.32
CA GLY A 93 -23.01 13.26 11.24
C GLY A 93 -21.67 12.53 11.22
N THR A 94 -20.86 12.66 10.16
CA THR A 94 -19.55 12.01 9.91
C THR A 94 -18.56 12.14 11.08
N ARG A 95 -18.07 11.02 11.65
CA ARG A 95 -17.06 11.00 12.71
C ARG A 95 -15.90 10.12 12.25
N ARG A 96 -14.71 10.69 12.14
CA ARG A 96 -13.47 9.98 11.82
C ARG A 96 -12.97 9.29 13.09
N THR A 97 -12.68 8.00 13.02
CA THR A 97 -12.19 7.22 14.18
C THR A 97 -10.77 6.75 13.92
N ALA A 98 -9.92 6.77 14.94
CA ALA A 98 -8.52 6.32 14.85
C ALA A 98 -8.36 4.91 14.25
N TRP A 99 -9.39 4.05 14.37
CA TRP A 99 -9.43 2.72 13.77
C TRP A 99 -9.20 2.65 12.26
N SER A 100 -9.62 3.67 11.48
CA SER A 100 -9.34 3.67 10.03
C SER A 100 -7.85 3.86 9.72
N GLY A 101 -7.13 4.62 10.54
CA GLY A 101 -5.67 4.76 10.43
C GLY A 101 -4.95 3.45 10.75
N VAL A 102 -5.37 2.75 11.81
CA VAL A 102 -4.80 1.44 12.19
C VAL A 102 -4.97 0.41 11.07
N LEU A 103 -6.13 0.39 10.41
CA LEU A 103 -6.34 -0.46 9.24
C LEU A 103 -5.40 -0.11 8.08
N GLY A 104 -5.19 1.18 7.84
CA GLY A 104 -4.22 1.66 6.83
C GLY A 104 -2.80 1.23 7.15
N PHE A 105 -2.39 1.31 8.42
CA PHE A 105 -1.09 0.84 8.90
C PHE A 105 -0.91 -0.66 8.62
N PHE A 106 -1.86 -1.52 9.00
CA PHE A 106 -1.73 -2.95 8.73
C PHE A 106 -1.77 -3.29 7.24
N ALA A 107 -2.56 -2.56 6.44
CA ALA A 107 -2.60 -2.75 5.00
C ALA A 107 -1.29 -2.30 4.31
N SER A 108 -0.59 -1.33 4.88
CA SER A 108 0.63 -0.77 4.29
C SER A 108 1.85 -1.70 4.40
N VAL A 109 1.93 -2.55 5.43
CA VAL A 109 3.02 -3.51 5.64
C VAL A 109 3.19 -4.48 4.45
N PRO A 110 2.16 -5.24 4.01
CA PRO A 110 2.30 -6.13 2.86
C PRO A 110 2.54 -5.36 1.55
N ILE A 111 2.03 -4.13 1.43
CA ILE A 111 2.28 -3.28 0.25
C ILE A 111 3.77 -2.93 0.16
N ALA A 112 4.35 -2.43 1.25
CA ALA A 112 5.77 -2.08 1.30
C ALA A 112 6.66 -3.30 0.98
N TYR A 113 6.33 -4.46 1.57
CA TYR A 113 7.03 -5.71 1.28
C TYR A 113 7.00 -6.08 -0.20
N LEU A 114 5.81 -6.08 -0.82
CA LEU A 114 5.68 -6.45 -2.23
C LEU A 114 6.46 -5.51 -3.15
N VAL A 115 6.43 -4.21 -2.89
CA VAL A 115 7.20 -3.24 -3.69
C VAL A 115 8.70 -3.49 -3.53
N LEU A 116 9.20 -3.67 -2.30
CA LEU A 116 10.61 -3.95 -2.07
C LEU A 116 11.04 -5.27 -2.71
N VAL A 117 10.21 -6.31 -2.67
CA VAL A 117 10.46 -7.57 -3.36
C VAL A 117 10.58 -7.35 -4.87
N ILE A 118 9.65 -6.62 -5.48
CA ILE A 118 9.70 -6.31 -6.92
C ILE A 118 10.98 -5.52 -7.23
N VAL A 119 11.27 -4.48 -6.46
CA VAL A 119 12.44 -3.63 -6.68
C VAL A 119 13.76 -4.40 -6.54
N ILE A 120 13.91 -5.18 -5.48
CA ILE A 120 15.18 -5.83 -5.13
C ILE A 120 15.38 -7.13 -5.89
N GLN A 121 14.33 -7.94 -6.04
CA GLN A 121 14.44 -9.29 -6.61
C GLN A 121 14.14 -9.33 -8.10
N VAL A 122 13.39 -8.36 -8.63
CA VAL A 122 13.02 -8.34 -10.06
C VAL A 122 13.75 -7.23 -10.81
N LEU A 123 13.67 -5.99 -10.34
CA LEU A 123 14.21 -4.85 -11.10
C LEU A 123 15.71 -4.69 -10.96
N ARG A 124 16.24 -4.75 -9.72
CA ARG A 124 17.68 -4.62 -9.45
C ARG A 124 18.53 -5.56 -10.31
N PRO A 125 18.32 -6.90 -10.36
CA PRO A 125 19.16 -7.80 -11.16
C PRO A 125 19.11 -7.55 -12.67
N VAL A 126 18.10 -6.83 -13.16
CA VAL A 126 18.00 -6.44 -14.57
C VAL A 126 18.77 -5.14 -14.86
N LEU A 127 19.01 -4.30 -13.83
CA LEU A 127 19.51 -2.93 -13.98
C LEU A 127 20.94 -2.71 -13.45
N THR A 128 21.46 -3.66 -12.67
CA THR A 128 22.83 -3.71 -12.15
C THR A 128 23.60 -4.86 -12.78
#